data_AF-A0A9D0TF86-F1
#
_entry.id   AF-A0A9D0TF86-F1
#
_cell.length_a   1.000
_cell.length_b   1.000
_cell.length_c   1.000
_cell.angle_alpha   90.00
_cell.angle_beta   90.00
_cell.angle_gamma   90.00
#
_symmetry.space_group_name_H-M   'P 1'
#
loop_
_entity.id
_entity.type
_entity.pdbx_description
1 polymer ?
#
loop_
_entity_poly.entity_id
_entity_poly.type
_entity_poly.pdbx_seq_one_letter_code
_entity_poly.pdbx_strand_id
1 'polypeptide(L)'
;MGGSLHKVGKLLLAVWLLHAAGYQPVTAAATDGSFTNDACIQCHAPRDPGLVDAWRASAHARAESRVDCVACHGESHTDAGPRARRDATCSACHGGPTAPVVHSYTTSKHGILLRLEKPDWTQPLAVANYRVPGCAYCHMHAGNHAAGAGVRDWNPLEDTAPGEQDRIQETMRAVCRECHSPRYINSLFSNGERMLSVARMKMREADALLEQAGAEFSADELISARVQMEHMQQHLKNVLLGIGHQSPDYQWWHGQPALDGDLLRIKAALAESRRRHSDRKNTEPTHAPVFKQRIEPGEGETQ
;
A
#
# COMPACT_ATOMS: atom_id res chain seq x y z
N MET A 1 -8.66 79.18 11.65
CA MET A 1 -7.65 79.54 12.67
C MET A 1 -7.28 78.23 13.35
N GLY A 2 -6.09 77.63 13.30
CA GLY A 2 -4.73 78.09 12.99
C GLY A 2 -3.81 77.37 13.99
N GLY A 3 -2.81 76.62 13.52
CA GLY A 3 -1.75 75.99 14.33
C GLY A 3 -2.14 74.67 15.01
N SER A 4 -1.28 73.67 15.19
CA SER A 4 0.18 73.70 15.21
C SER A 4 0.73 72.29 14.93
N LEU A 5 1.41 72.13 13.79
CA LEU A 5 2.42 71.09 13.63
C LEU A 5 3.70 71.53 14.35
N HIS A 6 4.32 70.62 15.09
CA HIS A 6 5.76 70.42 15.33
C HIS A 6 6.10 70.09 16.78
N LYS A 7 7.08 69.17 16.92
CA LYS A 7 7.69 68.57 18.11
C LYS A 7 6.88 67.34 18.54
N VAL A 8 7.29 66.12 18.19
CA VAL A 8 8.49 65.46 18.72
C VAL A 8 9.14 64.58 17.65
N GLY A 9 10.16 65.11 16.98
CA GLY A 9 11.15 64.31 16.29
C GLY A 9 12.38 64.16 17.17
N LYS A 10 13.06 63.02 17.04
CA LYS A 10 14.37 62.65 17.61
C LYS A 10 14.37 61.89 18.93
N LEU A 11 13.86 60.65 18.95
CA LEU A 11 14.40 59.63 19.87
C LEU A 11 14.09 58.17 19.49
N LEU A 12 14.18 57.76 18.22
CA LEU A 12 14.07 56.32 17.86
C LEU A 12 14.90 56.01 16.60
N LEU A 13 16.22 56.22 16.65
CA LEU A 13 17.09 55.95 15.47
C LEU A 13 18.47 55.38 15.84
N ALA A 14 18.60 54.68 16.97
CA ALA A 14 19.90 54.19 17.40
C ALA A 14 19.87 52.84 18.15
N VAL A 15 19.04 51.87 17.75
CA VAL A 15 19.23 50.45 18.16
C VAL A 15 18.70 49.50 17.07
N TRP A 16 19.28 49.50 15.87
CA TRP A 16 19.07 48.43 14.87
C TRP A 16 20.28 48.31 13.93
N LEU A 17 21.51 48.36 14.47
CA LEU A 17 22.74 48.29 13.67
C LEU A 17 23.71 47.16 14.04
N LEU A 18 23.31 46.19 14.84
CA LEU A 18 24.12 45.00 15.09
C LEU A 18 23.19 43.80 15.20
N HIS A 19 22.97 43.12 14.08
CA HIS A 19 22.82 41.65 13.90
C HIS A 19 22.47 41.36 12.43
N ALA A 20 23.21 41.97 11.50
CA ALA A 20 23.34 41.43 10.15
C ALA A 20 24.50 40.42 10.16
N ALA A 21 24.39 39.37 10.98
CA ALA A 21 25.17 38.17 10.78
C ALA A 21 24.60 37.52 9.51
N GLY A 22 25.38 37.58 8.43
CA GLY A 22 24.93 37.33 7.08
C GLY A 22 24.11 36.06 6.92
N TYR A 23 22.83 36.22 6.59
CA TYR A 23 22.13 35.21 5.83
C TYR A 23 22.73 35.23 4.43
N GLN A 24 23.74 34.39 4.20
CA GLN A 24 24.20 34.07 2.87
C GLN A 24 23.14 33.14 2.26
N PRO A 25 22.36 33.56 1.24
CA PRO A 25 21.66 32.58 0.44
C PRO A 25 22.75 31.69 -0.15
N VAL A 26 22.75 30.40 0.18
CA VAL A 26 23.68 29.44 -0.40
C VAL A 26 23.26 29.24 -1.86
N THR A 27 23.66 30.17 -2.74
CA THR A 27 23.42 30.14 -4.18
C THR A 27 24.46 29.31 -4.92
N ALA A 28 25.19 28.43 -4.22
CA ALA A 28 26.04 27.45 -4.88
C ALA A 28 25.15 26.34 -5.43
N ALA A 29 24.87 26.40 -6.74
CA ALA A 29 24.44 25.23 -7.50
C ALA A 29 25.44 24.10 -7.21
N ALA A 30 24.92 22.89 -6.92
CA ALA A 30 25.79 21.73 -6.71
C ALA A 30 26.69 21.55 -7.93
N THR A 31 27.99 21.42 -7.70
CA THR A 31 28.99 21.16 -8.73
C THR A 31 28.75 19.78 -9.34
N ASP A 32 29.12 19.59 -10.61
CA ASP A 32 29.13 18.27 -11.23
C ASP A 32 29.99 17.29 -10.39
N GLY A 33 29.44 16.12 -10.06
CA GLY A 33 30.09 15.14 -9.20
C GLY A 33 29.17 13.96 -8.85
N SER A 34 29.76 12.88 -8.32
CA SER A 34 29.05 11.77 -7.68
C SER A 34 28.87 12.06 -6.20
N PHE A 35 27.65 11.90 -5.70
CA PHE A 35 27.26 12.18 -4.32
C PHE A 35 26.77 10.90 -3.64
N THR A 36 27.18 10.72 -2.38
CA THR A 36 26.62 9.68 -1.51
C THR A 36 25.32 10.15 -0.87
N ASN A 37 24.51 9.21 -0.36
CA ASN A 37 23.29 9.56 0.36
C ASN A 37 23.54 10.52 1.54
N ASP A 38 24.63 10.33 2.30
CA ASP A 38 24.96 11.22 3.41
C ASP A 38 25.27 12.64 2.93
N ALA A 39 25.95 12.78 1.79
CA ALA A 39 26.18 14.09 1.18
C ALA A 39 24.86 14.75 0.75
N CYS A 40 23.92 13.97 0.19
CA CYS A 40 22.57 14.44 -0.13
C CYS A 40 21.87 14.98 1.13
N ILE A 41 21.82 14.20 2.22
CA ILE A 41 21.13 14.58 3.46
C ILE A 41 21.79 15.79 4.13
N GLN A 42 23.12 15.83 4.22
CA GLN A 42 23.85 16.94 4.83
C GLN A 42 23.58 18.27 4.11
N CYS A 43 23.36 18.23 2.80
CA CYS A 43 23.08 19.41 2.00
C CYS A 43 21.59 19.77 1.94
N HIS A 44 20.70 18.77 1.79
CA HIS A 44 19.26 19.00 1.64
C HIS A 44 18.54 19.23 2.97
N ALA A 45 18.95 18.58 4.07
CA ALA A 45 18.24 18.73 5.35
C ALA A 45 18.23 20.18 5.87
N PRO A 46 19.31 20.98 5.76
CA PRO A 46 19.28 22.39 6.16
C PRO A 46 18.49 23.29 5.19
N ARG A 47 18.34 22.88 3.92
CA ARG A 47 17.69 23.68 2.88
C ARG A 47 16.19 23.44 2.81
N ASP A 48 15.79 22.17 2.94
CA ASP A 48 14.42 21.72 2.99
C ASP A 48 14.31 20.56 4.00
N PRO A 49 14.13 20.87 5.29
CA PRO A 49 13.95 19.85 6.31
C PRO A 49 12.74 18.96 6.03
N GLY A 50 11.66 19.54 5.48
CA GLY A 50 10.41 18.83 5.20
C GLY A 50 10.59 17.70 4.19
N LEU A 51 11.41 17.91 3.16
CA LEU A 51 11.77 16.88 2.18
C LEU A 51 12.44 15.66 2.86
N VAL A 52 13.46 15.92 3.68
CA VAL A 52 14.24 14.84 4.30
C VAL A 52 13.41 14.13 5.36
N ASP A 53 12.60 14.85 6.11
CA ASP A 53 11.72 14.27 7.13
C ASP A 53 10.59 13.45 6.51
N ALA A 54 10.01 13.90 5.38
CA ALA A 54 9.04 13.12 4.62
C ALA A 54 9.63 11.79 4.11
N TRP A 55 10.87 11.82 3.60
CA TRP A 55 11.58 10.58 3.24
C TRP A 55 11.81 9.69 4.46
N ARG A 56 12.32 10.23 5.58
CA ARG A 56 12.59 9.47 6.81
C ARG A 56 11.36 8.77 7.36
N ALA A 57 10.18 9.40 7.26
CA ALA A 57 8.91 8.82 7.69
C ALA A 57 8.40 7.71 6.74
N SER A 58 8.84 7.70 5.48
CA SER A 58 8.35 6.77 4.47
C SER A 58 8.80 5.33 4.69
N ALA A 59 8.09 4.38 4.07
CA ALA A 59 8.49 2.98 4.06
C ALA A 59 9.85 2.77 3.38
N HIS A 60 10.22 3.60 2.40
CA HIS A 60 11.52 3.55 1.72
C HIS A 60 12.69 3.75 2.68
N ALA A 61 12.58 4.69 3.62
CA ALA A 61 13.62 4.92 4.62
C ALA A 61 13.63 3.87 5.75
N ARG A 62 12.52 3.16 5.98
CA ARG A 62 12.35 2.17 7.06
C ARG A 62 12.56 0.72 6.61
N ALA A 63 12.59 0.46 5.30
CA ALA A 63 12.81 -0.87 4.75
C ALA A 63 14.19 -1.43 5.16
N GLU A 64 14.28 -2.76 5.28
CA GLU A 64 15.54 -3.46 5.63
C GLU A 64 16.65 -3.14 4.62
N SER A 65 16.33 -3.22 3.32
CA SER A 65 17.17 -2.73 2.23
C SER A 65 16.84 -1.25 1.92
N ARG A 66 17.10 -0.36 2.89
CA ARG A 66 16.83 1.09 2.83
C ARG A 66 16.93 1.65 1.41
N VAL A 67 15.83 2.21 0.90
CA VAL A 67 15.81 2.94 -0.36
C VAL A 67 16.12 4.40 -0.06
N ASP A 68 17.32 4.82 -0.41
CA ASP A 68 17.89 6.12 -0.06
C ASP A 68 17.80 7.13 -1.21
N CYS A 69 18.39 8.32 -1.05
CA CYS A 69 18.31 9.37 -2.07
C CYS A 69 18.90 8.90 -3.42
N VAL A 70 20.05 8.21 -3.37
CA VAL A 70 20.78 7.80 -4.57
C VAL A 70 20.11 6.62 -5.28
N ALA A 71 19.35 5.80 -4.56
CA ALA A 71 18.58 4.71 -5.17
C ALA A 71 17.57 5.22 -6.22
N CYS A 72 16.93 6.36 -5.97
CA CYS A 72 15.96 6.96 -6.91
C CYS A 72 16.59 8.01 -7.81
N HIS A 73 17.37 8.92 -7.24
CA HIS A 73 17.95 10.07 -7.95
C HIS A 73 19.27 9.76 -8.64
N GLY A 74 19.94 8.65 -8.31
CA GLY A 74 21.31 8.40 -8.74
C GLY A 74 22.31 9.26 -7.98
N GLU A 75 23.58 9.04 -8.27
CA GLU A 75 24.69 9.77 -7.62
C GLU A 75 24.96 11.14 -8.26
N SER A 76 24.42 11.39 -9.46
CA SER A 76 24.63 12.64 -10.20
C SER A 76 23.55 13.65 -9.86
N HIS A 77 23.95 14.88 -9.54
CA HIS A 77 23.00 15.96 -9.26
C HIS A 77 22.38 16.58 -10.55
N THR A 78 22.98 16.35 -11.73
CA THR A 78 22.53 17.01 -12.98
C THR A 78 21.23 16.42 -13.55
N ASP A 79 21.01 15.12 -13.39
CA ASP A 79 19.84 14.39 -13.87
C ASP A 79 19.00 13.75 -12.75
N ALA A 80 19.31 14.09 -11.49
CA ALA A 80 18.67 13.55 -10.29
C ALA A 80 17.13 13.58 -10.34
N GLY A 81 16.56 14.75 -10.62
CA GLY A 81 15.11 14.93 -10.75
C GLY A 81 14.52 14.12 -11.91
N PRO A 82 14.98 14.34 -13.16
CA PRO A 82 14.49 13.60 -14.32
C PRO A 82 14.57 12.08 -14.20
N ARG A 83 15.65 11.55 -13.60
CA ARG A 83 15.81 10.11 -13.36
C ARG A 83 14.75 9.59 -12.39
N ALA A 84 14.58 10.25 -11.24
CA ALA A 84 13.65 9.79 -10.20
C ALA A 84 12.19 9.81 -10.64
N ARG A 85 11.81 10.68 -11.60
CA ARG A 85 10.43 10.79 -12.08
C ARG A 85 9.98 9.65 -13.01
N ARG A 86 10.92 8.91 -13.60
CA ARG A 86 10.62 7.84 -14.56
C ARG A 86 10.02 6.62 -13.85
N ASP A 87 8.97 6.03 -14.42
CA ASP A 87 8.37 4.79 -13.89
C ASP A 87 9.35 3.63 -13.77
N ALA A 88 10.37 3.59 -14.62
CA ALA A 88 11.43 2.59 -14.57
C ALA A 88 12.12 2.56 -13.18
N THR A 89 12.31 3.73 -12.56
CA THR A 89 12.92 3.88 -11.23
C THR A 89 12.10 3.17 -10.16
N CYS A 90 10.77 3.27 -10.22
CA CYS A 90 9.89 2.58 -9.28
C CYS A 90 9.80 1.08 -9.59
N SER A 91 9.64 0.74 -10.88
CA SER A 91 9.40 -0.64 -11.31
C SER A 91 10.56 -1.60 -11.02
N ALA A 92 11.80 -1.08 -10.92
CA ALA A 92 12.99 -1.86 -10.60
C ALA A 92 12.89 -2.58 -9.23
N CYS A 93 12.21 -1.99 -8.25
CA CYS A 93 12.00 -2.59 -6.93
C CYS A 93 10.57 -3.08 -6.72
N HIS A 94 9.58 -2.46 -7.36
CA HIS A 94 8.17 -2.88 -7.27
C HIS A 94 7.84 -4.09 -8.16
N GLY A 95 8.81 -5.01 -8.32
CA GLY A 95 8.64 -6.32 -8.94
C GLY A 95 8.49 -6.35 -10.46
N GLY A 96 8.77 -5.23 -11.14
CA GLY A 96 8.74 -5.15 -12.59
C GLY A 96 7.35 -5.33 -13.22
N PRO A 97 7.26 -5.44 -14.57
CA PRO A 97 6.00 -5.36 -15.31
C PRO A 97 4.94 -6.40 -14.97
N THR A 98 5.32 -7.53 -14.38
CA THR A 98 4.42 -8.64 -14.05
C THR A 98 3.96 -8.63 -12.59
N ALA A 99 4.63 -7.88 -11.71
CA ALA A 99 4.21 -7.78 -10.32
C ALA A 99 2.91 -6.96 -10.19
N PRO A 100 2.00 -7.33 -9.27
CA PRO A 100 0.67 -6.72 -9.18
C PRO A 100 0.65 -5.19 -9.15
N VAL A 101 1.58 -4.55 -8.43
CA VAL A 101 1.65 -3.09 -8.30
C VAL A 101 1.89 -2.42 -9.66
N VAL A 102 2.95 -2.84 -10.37
CA VAL A 102 3.31 -2.24 -11.66
C VAL A 102 2.36 -2.72 -12.76
N HIS A 103 1.98 -3.99 -12.77
CA HIS A 103 1.09 -4.52 -13.80
C HIS A 103 -0.27 -3.82 -13.76
N SER A 104 -0.87 -3.64 -12.58
CA SER A 104 -2.14 -2.92 -12.45
C SER A 104 -2.05 -1.49 -12.97
N TYR A 105 -1.01 -0.74 -12.62
CA TYR A 105 -0.83 0.61 -13.15
C TYR A 105 -0.57 0.61 -14.66
N THR A 106 0.31 -0.25 -15.16
CA THR A 106 0.70 -0.25 -16.59
C THR A 106 -0.41 -0.72 -17.53
N THR A 107 -1.40 -1.48 -17.04
CA THR A 107 -2.62 -1.83 -17.79
C THR A 107 -3.78 -0.85 -17.59
N SER A 108 -3.64 0.15 -16.72
CA SER A 108 -4.62 1.24 -16.57
C SER A 108 -4.59 2.22 -17.76
N LYS A 109 -5.62 3.04 -17.89
CA LYS A 109 -5.64 4.13 -18.89
C LYS A 109 -4.45 5.08 -18.74
N HIS A 110 -4.06 5.42 -17.51
CA HIS A 110 -2.90 6.26 -17.26
C HIS A 110 -1.60 5.59 -17.73
N GLY A 111 -1.40 4.32 -17.37
CA GLY A 111 -0.21 3.56 -17.78
C GLY A 111 -0.09 3.36 -19.29
N ILE A 112 -1.22 3.13 -19.97
CA ILE A 112 -1.26 3.06 -21.44
C ILE A 112 -0.92 4.41 -22.06
N LEU A 113 -1.56 5.50 -21.61
CA LEU A 113 -1.30 6.84 -22.14
C LEU A 113 0.15 7.28 -21.90
N LEU A 114 0.74 6.98 -20.74
CA LEU A 114 2.11 7.37 -20.41
C LEU A 114 3.10 6.72 -21.36
N ARG A 115 2.89 5.44 -21.68
CA ARG A 115 3.72 4.67 -22.62
C ARG A 115 3.65 5.25 -24.04
N LEU A 116 2.48 5.74 -24.45
CA LEU A 116 2.26 6.33 -25.76
C LEU A 116 2.81 7.75 -25.86
N GLU A 117 2.58 8.58 -24.84
CA GLU A 117 2.90 10.02 -24.87
C GLU A 117 4.35 10.33 -24.50
N LYS A 118 5.02 9.49 -23.69
CA LYS A 118 6.43 9.66 -23.26
C LYS A 118 6.74 11.09 -22.79
N PRO A 119 6.33 11.47 -21.57
CA PRO A 119 6.44 12.86 -21.11
C PRO A 119 7.88 13.33 -20.99
N ASP A 120 8.06 14.65 -21.04
CA ASP A 120 9.33 15.31 -20.73
C ASP A 120 9.62 15.19 -19.23
N TRP A 121 10.53 14.27 -18.87
CA TRP A 121 10.93 14.04 -17.49
C TRP A 121 11.74 15.19 -16.88
N THR A 122 12.20 16.16 -17.69
CA THR A 122 12.92 17.32 -17.16
C THR A 122 12.01 18.25 -16.36
N GLN A 123 10.72 18.26 -16.66
CA GLN A 123 9.75 19.09 -15.97
C GLN A 123 9.52 18.66 -14.51
N PRO A 124 9.32 19.59 -13.57
CA PRO A 124 8.98 19.25 -12.19
C PRO A 124 7.56 18.67 -12.10
N LEU A 125 7.31 17.85 -11.08
CA LEU A 125 6.01 17.21 -10.77
C LEU A 125 4.98 18.25 -10.31
N ALA A 126 4.54 19.08 -11.24
CA ALA A 126 3.60 20.16 -11.03
C ALA A 126 2.47 20.09 -12.07
N VAL A 127 1.40 20.81 -11.75
CA VAL A 127 0.24 21.00 -12.61
C VAL A 127 0.65 21.44 -14.01
N ALA A 128 -0.08 20.99 -15.03
CA ALA A 128 0.13 21.29 -16.45
C ALA A 128 1.44 20.79 -17.08
N ASN A 129 2.46 20.43 -16.30
CA ASN A 129 3.69 19.84 -16.83
C ASN A 129 3.48 18.40 -17.32
N TYR A 130 2.48 17.72 -16.77
CA TYR A 130 2.14 16.35 -17.10
C TYR A 130 0.67 16.26 -17.47
N ARG A 131 0.40 15.87 -18.72
CA ARG A 131 -0.95 15.46 -19.14
C ARG A 131 -1.31 14.07 -18.59
N VAL A 132 -0.32 13.20 -18.48
CA VAL A 132 -0.49 11.82 -18.02
C VAL A 132 0.35 11.59 -16.77
N PRO A 133 -0.24 11.10 -15.66
CA PRO A 133 0.50 10.88 -14.44
C PRO A 133 1.31 9.57 -14.51
N GLY A 134 2.59 9.63 -14.16
CA GLY A 134 3.43 8.47 -13.84
C GLY A 134 3.39 8.10 -12.36
N CYS A 135 4.15 7.07 -11.97
CA CYS A 135 4.27 6.64 -10.56
C CYS A 135 4.67 7.81 -9.66
N ALA A 136 5.74 8.52 -10.02
CA ALA A 136 6.24 9.65 -9.24
C ALA A 136 5.24 10.81 -9.18
N TYR A 137 4.49 11.07 -10.25
CA TYR A 137 3.50 12.16 -10.26
C TYR A 137 2.41 11.95 -9.21
N CYS A 138 1.95 10.71 -9.03
CA CYS A 138 0.92 10.38 -8.04
C CYS A 138 1.47 10.21 -6.63
N HIS A 139 2.55 9.46 -6.48
CA HIS A 139 3.07 9.10 -5.16
C HIS A 139 3.97 10.18 -4.55
N MET A 140 4.57 11.03 -5.38
CA MET A 140 5.50 12.08 -4.97
C MET A 140 5.08 13.46 -5.51
N HIS A 141 3.76 13.67 -5.63
CA HIS A 141 3.19 14.89 -6.16
C HIS A 141 3.72 16.14 -5.44
N ALA A 142 3.96 17.22 -6.18
CA ALA A 142 4.51 18.46 -5.66
C ALA A 142 5.83 18.28 -4.85
N GLY A 143 6.62 17.24 -5.15
CA GLY A 143 7.89 16.99 -4.49
C GLY A 143 7.77 16.33 -3.12
N ASN A 144 6.60 15.80 -2.74
CA ASN A 144 6.45 15.07 -1.49
C ASN A 144 7.29 13.77 -1.51
N HIS A 145 8.21 13.61 -0.56
CA HIS A 145 9.05 12.41 -0.45
C HIS A 145 8.46 11.30 0.42
N ALA A 146 7.29 11.52 1.01
CA ALA A 146 6.51 10.48 1.66
C ALA A 146 5.68 9.70 0.62
N ALA A 147 6.35 8.85 -0.18
CA ALA A 147 5.74 8.13 -1.31
C ALA A 147 4.49 7.28 -0.95
N GLY A 148 4.36 6.89 0.31
CA GLY A 148 3.23 6.13 0.85
C GLY A 148 2.06 6.99 1.35
N ALA A 149 2.13 8.33 1.34
CA ALA A 149 1.11 9.18 1.96
C ALA A 149 -0.30 9.02 1.38
N GLY A 150 -0.40 8.66 0.09
CA GLY A 150 -1.66 8.33 -0.59
C GLY A 150 -1.97 6.84 -0.69
N VAL A 151 -1.19 5.99 -0.01
CA VAL A 151 -1.32 4.53 -0.07
C VAL A 151 -1.84 4.02 1.26
N ARG A 152 -2.92 3.25 1.21
CA ARG A 152 -3.46 2.56 2.38
C ARG A 152 -2.52 1.45 2.82
N ASP A 153 -2.16 1.43 4.10
CA ASP A 153 -1.46 0.29 4.69
C ASP A 153 -2.31 -0.98 4.51
N TRP A 154 -1.67 -2.03 3.99
CA TRP A 154 -2.37 -3.26 3.65
C TRP A 154 -2.61 -4.08 4.92
N ASN A 155 -3.86 -4.09 5.41
CA ASN A 155 -4.36 -5.09 6.33
C ASN A 155 -5.64 -5.74 5.74
N PRO A 156 -5.64 -7.05 5.44
CA PRO A 156 -6.75 -7.73 4.79
C PRO A 156 -8.02 -7.84 5.66
N LEU A 157 -7.90 -7.71 6.99
CA LEU A 157 -8.99 -7.97 7.94
C LEU A 157 -9.40 -6.75 8.78
N GLU A 158 -8.60 -5.67 8.76
CA GLU A 158 -8.90 -4.45 9.52
C GLU A 158 -9.37 -3.32 8.60
N ASP A 159 -10.41 -2.62 9.04
CA ASP A 159 -10.72 -1.32 8.50
C ASP A 159 -9.61 -0.34 8.90
N THR A 160 -9.23 0.53 7.96
CA THR A 160 -8.28 1.61 8.24
C THR A 160 -8.77 2.44 9.41
N ALA A 161 -7.85 2.83 10.29
CA ALA A 161 -8.19 3.61 11.47
C ALA A 161 -9.01 4.86 11.10
N PRO A 162 -10.00 5.24 11.92
CA PRO A 162 -10.77 6.46 11.70
C PRO A 162 -9.84 7.68 11.51
N GLY A 163 -10.08 8.48 10.47
CA GLY A 163 -9.26 9.65 10.11
C GLY A 163 -8.00 9.35 9.29
N GLU A 164 -7.46 8.13 9.31
CA GLU A 164 -6.35 7.75 8.43
C GLU A 164 -6.84 7.57 6.99
N GLN A 165 -7.99 6.93 6.80
CA GLN A 165 -8.63 6.80 5.48
C GLN A 165 -8.92 8.19 4.87
N ASP A 166 -9.36 9.15 5.69
CA ASP A 166 -9.65 10.50 5.22
C ASP A 166 -8.39 11.22 4.75
N ARG A 167 -7.27 11.11 5.49
CA ARG A 167 -5.97 11.69 5.09
C ARG A 167 -5.45 11.09 3.79
N ILE A 168 -5.53 9.77 3.64
CA ILE A 168 -5.12 9.05 2.43
C ILE A 168 -5.99 9.50 1.24
N GLN A 169 -7.30 9.58 1.42
CA GLN A 169 -8.21 10.03 0.38
C GLN A 169 -8.00 11.51 0.03
N GLU A 170 -7.75 12.37 1.00
CA GLU A 170 -7.45 13.78 0.75
C GLU A 170 -6.16 13.95 -0.07
N THR A 171 -5.11 13.21 0.31
CA THR A 171 -3.85 13.16 -0.44
C THR A 171 -4.06 12.72 -1.88
N MET A 172 -4.79 11.62 -2.11
CA MET A 172 -5.09 11.16 -3.47
C MET A 172 -5.96 12.16 -4.24
N ARG A 173 -7.01 12.72 -3.61
CA ARG A 173 -7.93 13.68 -4.24
C ARG A 173 -7.21 14.95 -4.68
N ALA A 174 -6.23 15.41 -3.92
CA ALA A 174 -5.40 16.55 -4.29
C ALA A 174 -4.75 16.32 -5.65
N VAL A 175 -4.11 15.17 -5.86
CA VAL A 175 -3.48 14.83 -7.15
C VAL A 175 -4.51 14.67 -8.27
N CYS A 176 -5.63 14.00 -8.01
CA CYS A 176 -6.65 13.76 -9.04
C CYS A 176 -7.26 15.07 -9.57
N ARG A 177 -7.38 16.11 -8.72
CA ARG A 177 -7.99 17.39 -9.06
C ARG A 177 -7.20 18.19 -10.10
N GLU A 178 -5.93 17.84 -10.32
CA GLU A 178 -5.11 18.50 -11.35
C GLU A 178 -5.59 18.21 -12.78
N CYS A 179 -6.27 17.08 -12.99
CA CYS A 179 -6.74 16.65 -14.31
C CYS A 179 -8.24 16.31 -14.37
N HIS A 180 -8.88 16.06 -13.23
CA HIS A 180 -10.26 15.57 -13.18
C HIS A 180 -11.20 16.47 -12.39
N SER A 181 -12.46 16.49 -12.79
CA SER A 181 -13.49 17.25 -12.07
C SER A 181 -13.77 16.64 -10.69
N PRO A 182 -14.11 17.46 -9.68
CA PRO A 182 -14.47 16.96 -8.35
C PRO A 182 -15.61 15.94 -8.37
N ARG A 183 -16.59 16.10 -9.27
CA ARG A 183 -17.70 15.15 -9.45
C ARG A 183 -17.22 13.77 -9.90
N TYR A 184 -16.31 13.73 -10.88
CA TYR A 184 -15.74 12.47 -11.35
C TYR A 184 -14.98 11.77 -10.22
N ILE A 185 -14.12 12.52 -9.53
CA ILE A 185 -13.31 12.03 -8.41
C ILE A 185 -14.22 11.46 -7.31
N ASN A 186 -15.26 12.18 -6.89
CA ASN A 186 -16.19 11.69 -5.87
C ASN A 186 -16.90 10.39 -6.29
N SER A 187 -17.31 10.30 -7.56
CA SER A 187 -17.92 9.09 -8.10
C SER A 187 -16.94 7.91 -8.10
N LEU A 188 -15.68 8.17 -8.44
CA LEU A 188 -14.59 7.20 -8.45
C LEU A 188 -14.36 6.58 -7.07
N PHE A 189 -14.20 7.42 -6.05
CA PHE A 189 -14.01 6.95 -4.67
C PHE A 189 -15.23 6.20 -4.14
N SER A 190 -16.45 6.69 -4.40
CA SER A 190 -17.69 6.00 -4.01
C SER A 190 -17.84 4.64 -4.69
N ASN A 191 -17.46 4.51 -5.97
CA ASN A 191 -17.43 3.23 -6.68
C ASN A 191 -16.38 2.30 -6.05
N GLY A 192 -15.18 2.81 -5.78
CA GLY A 192 -14.10 2.05 -5.16
C GLY A 192 -14.47 1.46 -3.80
N GLU A 193 -15.07 2.26 -2.91
CA GLU A 193 -15.53 1.76 -1.60
C GLU A 193 -16.60 0.68 -1.74
N ARG A 194 -17.54 0.81 -2.69
CA ARG A 194 -18.53 -0.24 -2.98
C ARG A 194 -17.90 -1.52 -3.52
N MET A 195 -16.85 -1.40 -4.33
CA MET A 195 -16.11 -2.57 -4.82
C MET A 195 -15.36 -3.26 -3.69
N LEU A 196 -14.69 -2.50 -2.81
CA LEU A 196 -14.02 -3.06 -1.63
C LEU A 196 -15.03 -3.68 -0.66
N SER A 197 -16.21 -3.09 -0.45
CA SER A 197 -17.21 -3.66 0.45
C SER A 197 -17.70 -5.03 -0.02
N VAL A 198 -17.88 -5.21 -1.34
CA VAL A 198 -18.20 -6.51 -1.93
C VAL A 198 -17.05 -7.50 -1.76
N ALA A 199 -15.81 -7.08 -2.02
CA ALA A 199 -14.64 -7.93 -1.85
C ALA A 199 -14.45 -8.39 -0.37
N ARG A 200 -14.62 -7.46 0.59
CA ARG A 200 -14.57 -7.76 2.03
C ARG A 200 -15.72 -8.66 2.48
N MET A 201 -16.89 -8.60 1.85
CA MET A 201 -17.99 -9.52 2.13
C MET A 201 -17.59 -10.97 1.83
N LYS A 202 -16.95 -11.21 0.68
CA LYS A 202 -16.44 -12.54 0.30
C LYS A 202 -15.38 -13.04 1.28
N MET A 203 -14.47 -12.15 1.71
CA MET A 203 -13.45 -12.47 2.71
C MET A 203 -14.06 -12.90 4.04
N ARG A 204 -15.04 -12.14 4.56
CA ARG A 204 -15.74 -12.49 5.81
C ARG A 204 -16.47 -13.82 5.71
N GLU A 205 -17.05 -14.13 4.54
CA GLU A 205 -17.68 -15.44 4.31
C GLU A 205 -16.65 -16.58 4.36
N ALA A 206 -15.51 -16.44 3.69
CA ALA A 206 -14.44 -17.42 3.72
C ALA A 206 -13.89 -17.65 5.13
N ASP A 207 -13.67 -16.56 5.87
CA ASP A 207 -13.17 -16.56 7.23
C ASP A 207 -14.13 -17.30 8.18
N ALA A 208 -15.42 -16.95 8.16
CA ALA A 208 -16.45 -17.62 8.95
C ALA A 208 -16.55 -19.13 8.64
N LEU A 209 -16.40 -19.52 7.37
CA LEU A 209 -16.39 -20.94 6.99
C LEU A 209 -15.18 -21.70 7.56
N LEU A 210 -14.00 -21.07 7.57
CA LEU A 210 -12.79 -21.64 8.14
C LEU A 210 -12.84 -21.72 9.67
N GLU A 211 -13.37 -20.68 10.33
CA GLU A 211 -13.59 -20.68 11.79
C GLU A 211 -14.53 -21.80 12.20
N GLN A 212 -15.68 -21.93 11.53
CA GLN A 212 -16.64 -23.01 11.79
C GLN A 212 -16.01 -24.39 11.59
N ALA A 213 -15.23 -24.56 10.51
CA ALA A 213 -14.54 -25.81 10.22
C ALA A 213 -13.44 -26.13 11.26
N GLY A 214 -12.79 -25.12 11.82
CA GLY A 214 -11.76 -25.29 12.87
C GLY A 214 -12.29 -25.90 14.18
N ALA A 215 -13.61 -25.85 14.42
CA ALA A 215 -14.23 -26.53 15.55
C ALA A 215 -14.37 -28.05 15.35
N GLU A 216 -14.30 -28.54 14.11
CA GLU A 216 -14.56 -29.94 13.74
C GLU A 216 -13.31 -30.67 13.22
N PHE A 217 -12.42 -29.96 12.52
CA PHE A 217 -11.29 -30.54 11.81
C PHE A 217 -9.94 -30.11 12.41
N SER A 218 -8.93 -30.96 12.29
CA SER A 218 -7.56 -30.61 12.66
C SER A 218 -6.96 -29.56 11.71
N ALA A 219 -5.86 -28.93 12.13
CA ALA A 219 -5.14 -27.98 11.28
C ALA A 219 -4.68 -28.62 9.95
N ASP A 220 -4.23 -29.88 10.00
CA ASP A 220 -3.77 -30.64 8.82
C ASP A 220 -4.91 -30.92 7.84
N GLU A 221 -6.11 -31.22 8.35
CA GLU A 221 -7.30 -31.43 7.52
C GLU A 221 -7.75 -30.14 6.81
N LEU A 222 -7.38 -28.97 7.33
CA LEU A 222 -7.76 -27.66 6.80
C LEU A 222 -6.66 -27.00 5.97
N ILE A 223 -5.50 -27.63 5.78
CA ILE A 223 -4.33 -27.01 5.14
C ILE A 223 -4.66 -26.46 3.75
N SER A 224 -5.39 -27.22 2.93
CA SER A 224 -5.77 -26.80 1.57
C SER A 224 -6.68 -25.57 1.57
N ALA A 225 -7.61 -25.48 2.53
CA ALA A 225 -8.51 -24.35 2.65
C ALA A 225 -7.78 -23.10 3.18
N ARG A 226 -6.83 -23.27 4.11
CA ARG A 226 -5.98 -22.19 4.64
C ARG A 226 -5.03 -21.61 3.58
N VAL A 227 -4.36 -22.45 2.80
CA VAL A 227 -3.55 -22.00 1.65
C VAL A 227 -4.40 -21.22 0.65
N GLN A 228 -5.62 -21.67 0.40
CA GLN A 228 -6.51 -20.95 -0.51
C GLN A 228 -6.97 -19.59 0.05
N MET A 229 -7.08 -19.44 1.37
CA MET A 229 -7.34 -18.15 2.02
C MET A 229 -6.20 -17.15 1.81
N GLU A 230 -4.95 -17.60 1.80
CA GLU A 230 -3.79 -16.73 1.48
C GLU A 230 -3.87 -16.20 0.05
N HIS A 231 -4.23 -17.05 -0.92
CA HIS A 231 -4.51 -16.60 -2.29
C HIS A 231 -5.65 -15.58 -2.34
N MET A 232 -6.71 -15.80 -1.55
CA MET A 232 -7.84 -14.89 -1.47
C MET A 232 -7.47 -13.51 -0.93
N GLN A 233 -6.62 -13.47 0.10
CA GLN A 233 -6.07 -12.20 0.60
C GLN A 233 -5.27 -11.46 -0.49
N GLN A 234 -4.48 -12.18 -1.28
CA GLN A 234 -3.75 -11.58 -2.40
C GLN A 234 -4.68 -11.04 -3.49
N HIS A 235 -5.79 -11.72 -3.82
CA HIS A 235 -6.76 -11.20 -4.78
C HIS A 235 -7.58 -10.02 -4.23
N LEU A 236 -7.81 -9.94 -2.90
CA LEU A 236 -8.36 -8.71 -2.30
C LEU A 236 -7.39 -7.54 -2.49
N LYS A 237 -6.08 -7.77 -2.35
CA LYS A 237 -5.06 -6.75 -2.61
C LYS A 237 -5.10 -6.29 -4.06
N ASN A 238 -5.33 -7.20 -4.99
CA ASN A 238 -5.52 -6.85 -6.39
C ASN A 238 -6.73 -5.95 -6.62
N VAL A 239 -7.86 -6.17 -5.93
CA VAL A 239 -9.01 -5.24 -6.01
C VAL A 239 -8.63 -3.84 -5.53
N LEU A 240 -7.90 -3.74 -4.41
CA LEU A 240 -7.39 -2.46 -3.90
C LEU A 240 -6.48 -1.76 -4.92
N LEU A 241 -5.55 -2.49 -5.53
CA LEU A 241 -4.68 -1.98 -6.59
C LEU A 241 -5.49 -1.55 -7.83
N GLY A 242 -6.50 -2.33 -8.22
CA GLY A 242 -7.38 -1.99 -9.34
C GLY A 242 -8.14 -0.68 -9.12
N ILE A 243 -8.57 -0.43 -7.88
CA ILE A 243 -9.22 0.83 -7.50
C ILE A 243 -8.19 1.97 -7.43
N GLY A 244 -7.03 1.79 -6.80
CA GLY A 244 -6.02 2.84 -6.69
C GLY A 244 -5.47 3.25 -8.06
N HIS A 245 -5.13 2.28 -8.90
CA HIS A 245 -4.53 2.52 -10.21
C HIS A 245 -5.54 2.66 -11.35
N GLN A 246 -6.84 2.53 -11.08
CA GLN A 246 -7.89 2.61 -12.11
C GLN A 246 -7.68 1.58 -13.23
N SER A 247 -7.34 0.35 -12.83
CA SER A 247 -7.05 -0.77 -13.71
C SER A 247 -8.27 -1.69 -13.84
N PRO A 248 -8.94 -1.73 -15.00
CA PRO A 248 -10.09 -2.62 -15.20
C PRO A 248 -9.71 -4.09 -14.96
N ASP A 249 -8.53 -4.53 -15.38
CA ASP A 249 -8.09 -5.91 -15.22
C ASP A 249 -8.02 -6.33 -13.76
N TYR A 250 -7.55 -5.44 -12.88
CA TYR A 250 -7.44 -5.69 -11.45
C TYR A 250 -8.74 -5.45 -10.68
N GLN A 251 -9.64 -4.65 -11.24
CA GLN A 251 -11.00 -4.49 -10.74
C GLN A 251 -11.86 -5.72 -11.01
N TRP A 252 -11.61 -6.39 -12.15
CA TRP A 252 -12.31 -7.59 -12.60
C TRP A 252 -11.34 -8.78 -12.63
N TRP A 253 -10.85 -9.23 -13.78
CA TRP A 253 -10.08 -10.46 -14.04
C TRP A 253 -9.14 -10.92 -12.91
N HIS A 254 -8.29 -10.04 -12.37
CA HIS A 254 -7.34 -10.34 -11.31
C HIS A 254 -7.83 -10.02 -9.88
N GLY A 255 -9.03 -9.46 -9.74
CA GLY A 255 -9.67 -9.03 -8.51
C GLY A 255 -10.99 -9.76 -8.22
N GLN A 256 -12.13 -9.16 -8.59
CA GLN A 256 -13.45 -9.63 -8.12
C GLN A 256 -13.80 -11.08 -8.46
N PRO A 257 -13.70 -11.56 -9.73
CA PRO A 257 -13.95 -12.96 -10.06
C PRO A 257 -12.85 -13.90 -9.54
N ALA A 258 -11.62 -13.41 -9.36
CA ALA A 258 -10.56 -14.20 -8.74
C ALA A 258 -10.92 -14.53 -7.28
N LEU A 259 -11.43 -13.55 -6.52
CA LEU A 259 -11.99 -13.74 -5.18
C LEU A 259 -13.17 -14.72 -5.16
N ASP A 260 -14.08 -14.63 -6.13
CA ASP A 260 -15.18 -15.61 -6.25
C ASP A 260 -14.64 -17.01 -6.46
N GLY A 261 -13.64 -17.16 -7.33
CA GLY A 261 -12.93 -18.42 -7.56
C GLY A 261 -12.25 -18.95 -6.29
N ASP A 262 -11.60 -18.09 -5.50
CA ASP A 262 -10.96 -18.51 -4.25
C ASP A 262 -11.98 -19.00 -3.24
N LEU A 263 -13.09 -18.27 -3.06
CA LEU A 263 -14.16 -18.65 -2.14
C LEU A 263 -14.76 -20.01 -2.53
N LEU A 264 -14.98 -20.24 -3.82
CA LEU A 264 -15.45 -21.54 -4.33
C LEU A 264 -14.43 -22.65 -4.05
N ARG A 265 -13.13 -22.39 -4.24
CA ARG A 265 -12.06 -23.35 -3.92
C ARG A 265 -11.97 -23.64 -2.42
N ILE A 266 -12.15 -22.65 -1.55
CA ILE A 266 -12.22 -22.85 -0.10
C ILE A 266 -13.40 -23.76 0.25
N LYS A 267 -14.59 -23.46 -0.26
CA LYS A 267 -15.79 -24.31 -0.05
C LYS A 267 -15.57 -25.75 -0.54
N ALA A 268 -14.94 -25.91 -1.69
CA ALA A 268 -14.61 -27.24 -2.24
C ALA A 268 -13.61 -27.98 -1.36
N ALA A 269 -12.57 -27.31 -0.87
CA ALA A 269 -11.58 -27.89 0.04
C ALA A 269 -12.23 -28.34 1.36
N LEU A 270 -13.10 -27.52 1.95
CA LEU A 270 -13.83 -27.89 3.17
C LEU A 270 -14.78 -29.09 2.96
N ALA A 271 -15.47 -29.15 1.81
CA ALA A 271 -16.32 -30.28 1.46
C ALA A 271 -15.50 -31.57 1.30
N GLU A 272 -14.28 -31.48 0.77
CA GLU A 272 -13.36 -32.61 0.67
C GLU A 272 -12.85 -33.06 2.04
N SER A 273 -12.49 -32.13 2.93
CA SER A 273 -12.09 -32.45 4.31
C SER A 273 -13.20 -33.19 5.06
N ARG A 274 -14.46 -32.75 4.90
CA ARG A 274 -15.64 -33.46 5.45
C ARG A 274 -15.76 -34.90 4.97
N ARG A 275 -15.59 -35.14 3.67
CA ARG A 275 -15.65 -36.50 3.09
C ARG A 275 -14.57 -37.40 3.69
N ARG A 276 -13.31 -36.96 3.67
CA ARG A 276 -12.18 -37.73 4.22
C ARG A 276 -12.31 -37.99 5.71
N HIS A 277 -12.79 -36.99 6.46
CA HIS A 277 -12.99 -37.13 7.90
C HIS A 277 -14.07 -38.18 8.23
N SER A 278 -15.17 -38.18 7.47
CA SER A 278 -16.22 -39.20 7.59
C SER A 278 -15.70 -40.59 7.24
N ASP A 279 -14.93 -40.73 6.16
CA ASP A 279 -14.34 -42.01 5.77
C ASP A 279 -13.40 -42.54 6.85
N ARG A 280 -12.55 -41.68 7.44
CA ARG A 280 -11.65 -42.07 8.53
C ARG A 280 -12.41 -42.57 9.76
N LYS A 281 -13.47 -41.86 10.19
CA LYS A 281 -14.35 -42.29 11.29
C LYS A 281 -15.01 -43.64 11.03
N ASN A 282 -15.38 -43.92 9.78
CA ASN A 282 -15.99 -45.20 9.41
C ASN A 282 -14.99 -46.37 9.34
N THR A 283 -13.69 -46.07 9.19
CA THR A 283 -12.61 -47.09 9.14
C THR A 283 -11.92 -47.35 10.48
N GLU A 284 -12.10 -46.49 11.48
CA GLU A 284 -11.62 -46.78 12.85
C GLU A 284 -12.48 -47.88 13.48
N PRO A 285 -11.89 -48.97 14.00
CA PRO A 285 -12.65 -50.06 14.60
C PRO A 285 -13.30 -49.54 15.88
N THR A 286 -14.61 -49.30 15.85
CA THR A 286 -15.42 -49.06 17.05
C THR A 286 -15.19 -50.23 18.01
N HIS A 287 -14.69 -49.96 19.21
CA HIS A 287 -14.39 -50.94 20.25
C HIS A 287 -15.38 -52.12 20.24
N ALA A 288 -14.89 -53.31 19.91
CA ALA A 288 -15.65 -54.54 20.05
C ALA A 288 -16.13 -54.66 21.51
N PRO A 289 -17.39 -55.04 21.77
CA PRO A 289 -17.88 -55.20 23.13
C PRO A 289 -17.05 -56.29 23.81
N VAL A 290 -16.39 -55.93 24.92
CA VAL A 290 -15.70 -56.90 25.79
C VAL A 290 -16.75 -57.82 26.38
N PHE A 291 -16.89 -59.02 25.80
CA PHE A 291 -17.73 -60.07 26.34
C PHE A 291 -17.09 -60.55 27.65
N LYS A 292 -17.60 -60.09 28.80
CA LYS A 292 -17.20 -60.64 30.10
C LYS A 292 -17.66 -62.10 30.14
N GLN A 293 -16.72 -63.03 30.01
CA GLN A 293 -16.96 -64.44 30.33
C GLN A 293 -17.40 -64.53 31.80
N ARG A 294 -18.65 -64.93 31.99
CA ARG A 294 -19.19 -65.34 33.29
C ARG A 294 -18.50 -66.66 33.65
N ILE A 295 -17.67 -66.62 34.68
CA ILE A 295 -17.12 -67.82 35.31
C ILE A 295 -18.26 -68.46 36.11
N GLU A 296 -18.71 -69.64 35.68
CA GLU A 296 -19.58 -70.52 36.47
C GLU A 296 -18.69 -71.29 37.47
N PRO A 297 -19.08 -71.43 38.75
CA PRO A 297 -18.33 -72.23 39.71
C PRO A 297 -18.57 -73.72 39.45
N GLY A 298 -17.49 -74.47 39.24
CA GLY A 298 -17.51 -75.92 39.05
C GLY A 298 -18.03 -76.64 40.29
N GLU A 299 -19.01 -77.51 40.07
CA GLU A 299 -19.49 -78.48 41.06
C GLU A 299 -18.38 -79.50 41.34
N GLY A 300 -18.10 -79.70 42.63
CA GLY A 300 -17.19 -80.74 43.10
C GLY A 300 -17.90 -82.09 43.12
N GLU A 301 -17.33 -83.08 42.45
CA GLU A 301 -17.72 -84.48 42.57
C GLU A 301 -16.91 -85.17 43.68
N THR A 302 -17.64 -85.61 44.69
CA THR A 302 -17.28 -86.68 45.62
C THR A 302 -17.65 -88.03 45.01
N GLN A 303 -16.66 -88.87 44.67
CA GLN A 303 -16.49 -90.31 44.98
C GLN A 303 -15.52 -90.97 44.00
#